data_AF-A0AAN6EAP1-F1
#
_entry.id   AF-A0AAN6EAP1-F1
#
_cell.length_a   1.000
_cell.length_b   1.000
_cell.length_c   1.000
_cell.angle_alpha   90.00
_cell.angle_beta   90.00
_cell.angle_gamma   90.00
#
_symmetry.space_group_name_H-M   'P 1'
#
loop_
_entity.id
_entity.type
_entity.pdbx_description
1 polymer ?
#
loop_
_entity_poly.entity_id
_entity_poly.type
_entity_poly.pdbx_seq_one_letter_code
_entity_poly.pdbx_strand_id
1 'polypeptide(L)'
;MFSAPKKFTGKDVWKANILLHAHFFRVKIDDGELADQQQQVVMTALTLVHRGLLQISTTHNWYTCSTLLMNISQMLVQGVYCYDAPLIQLPGITWENQPKIFKEKNLYSNHQLMRMTAGEQRKALSLLNDKQFDEAIQVAKTIPRLEIARVLLTVVGDKAITPASIVTLIVKVRIANAPNKIVPRGKGVAVADIEDISDEDTAAIENFVADFGKREKETKQTPPEAYCPYFAGRKDSQWWLSFANYQSGKLVVPPVRISDLVSERVVVLQFQAPPQKETYRFHLSIKSDSYIGNDVMQEVQMTVVDRSTLPSEPAIVDDISEPEEDSIAAQMAQLRGQQAGARRGDDESSDED
;
A
#
# COMPACT_ATOMS: atom_id res chain seq x y z
N MET A 1 -15.89 1.40 -32.91
CA MET A 1 -15.89 1.32 -31.44
C MET A 1 -17.15 1.92 -30.81
N PHE A 2 -17.81 2.90 -31.44
CA PHE A 2 -19.00 3.58 -30.92
C PHE A 2 -20.36 3.06 -31.44
N SER A 3 -20.48 1.75 -31.73
CA SER A 3 -21.75 1.15 -32.17
C SER A 3 -22.60 0.72 -30.97
N ALA A 4 -23.94 0.74 -31.11
CA ALA A 4 -24.90 0.28 -30.09
C ALA A 4 -24.45 -1.05 -29.47
N PRO A 5 -24.26 -1.16 -28.13
CA PRO A 5 -23.90 -2.42 -27.53
C PRO A 5 -25.07 -3.37 -27.75
N LYS A 6 -24.79 -4.50 -28.41
CA LYS A 6 -25.80 -5.52 -28.72
C LYS A 6 -26.44 -6.12 -27.46
N LYS A 7 -25.77 -6.00 -26.30
CA LYS A 7 -26.16 -6.58 -25.01
C LYS A 7 -26.91 -5.61 -24.09
N PHE A 8 -26.72 -4.30 -24.22
CA PHE A 8 -27.29 -3.28 -23.32
C PHE A 8 -28.05 -2.22 -24.10
N THR A 9 -29.30 -2.51 -24.48
CA THR A 9 -30.08 -1.70 -25.41
C THR A 9 -30.81 -0.51 -24.77
N GLY A 10 -30.71 -0.33 -23.45
CA GLY A 10 -31.32 0.79 -22.74
C GLY A 10 -30.74 2.14 -23.19
N LYS A 11 -31.62 3.10 -23.52
CA LYS A 11 -31.22 4.45 -23.97
C LYS A 11 -30.33 5.16 -22.94
N ASP A 12 -30.59 4.97 -21.66
CA ASP A 12 -29.82 5.59 -20.58
C ASP A 12 -28.41 4.99 -20.45
N VAL A 13 -28.27 3.68 -20.63
CA VAL A 13 -26.97 2.99 -20.62
C VAL A 13 -26.12 3.45 -21.79
N TRP A 14 -26.74 3.59 -22.96
CA TRP A 14 -26.09 4.12 -24.16
C TRP A 14 -25.62 5.56 -23.96
N LYS A 15 -26.49 6.42 -23.41
CA LYS A 15 -26.17 7.81 -23.07
C LYS A 15 -24.98 7.87 -22.11
N ALA A 16 -25.01 7.12 -21.01
CA ALA A 16 -23.92 7.09 -20.03
C ALA A 16 -22.60 6.64 -20.67
N ASN A 17 -22.63 5.60 -21.52
CA ASN A 17 -21.43 5.12 -22.22
C ASN A 17 -20.84 6.18 -23.15
N ILE A 18 -21.69 6.88 -23.93
CA ILE A 18 -21.24 7.97 -24.81
C ILE A 18 -20.62 9.10 -23.98
N LEU A 19 -21.25 9.50 -22.88
CA LEU A 19 -20.74 10.57 -22.02
C LEU A 19 -19.39 10.20 -21.39
N LEU A 20 -19.21 8.96 -20.95
CA LEU A 20 -17.93 8.45 -20.45
C LEU A 20 -16.85 8.45 -21.53
N HIS A 21 -17.16 7.99 -22.75
CA HIS A 21 -16.20 8.03 -23.85
C HIS A 21 -15.86 9.48 -24.25
N ALA A 22 -16.85 10.38 -24.30
CA ALA A 22 -16.61 11.79 -24.54
C ALA A 22 -15.68 12.40 -23.47
N HIS A 23 -15.76 11.93 -22.21
CA HIS A 23 -14.87 12.35 -21.12
C HIS A 23 -13.44 11.85 -21.34
N PHE A 24 -13.26 10.55 -21.64
CA PHE A 24 -11.93 9.97 -21.86
C PHE A 24 -11.20 10.56 -23.07
N PHE A 25 -11.93 11.00 -24.09
CA PHE A 25 -11.37 11.66 -25.28
C PHE A 25 -11.41 13.19 -25.20
N ARG A 26 -11.81 13.76 -24.05
CA ARG A 26 -11.95 15.21 -23.80
C ARG A 26 -12.70 15.93 -24.94
N VAL A 27 -13.77 15.32 -25.45
CA VAL A 27 -14.62 15.90 -26.49
C VAL A 27 -15.36 17.09 -25.87
N LYS A 28 -15.24 18.27 -26.49
CA LYS A 28 -15.96 19.45 -26.04
C LYS A 28 -17.46 19.26 -26.26
N ILE A 29 -18.24 19.47 -25.20
CA ILE A 29 -19.70 19.46 -25.25
C ILE A 29 -20.16 20.93 -25.22
N ASP A 30 -20.88 21.36 -26.26
CA ASP A 30 -21.36 22.76 -26.36
C ASP A 30 -22.64 23.01 -25.54
N ASP A 31 -23.42 21.97 -25.27
CA ASP A 31 -24.61 22.02 -24.42
C ASP A 31 -24.21 21.93 -22.94
N GLY A 32 -24.49 23.00 -22.18
CA GLY A 32 -24.17 23.07 -20.75
C GLY A 32 -24.87 22.00 -19.91
N GLU A 33 -26.13 21.67 -20.21
CA GLU A 33 -26.87 20.66 -19.45
C GLU A 33 -26.25 19.27 -19.67
N LEU A 34 -25.83 18.98 -20.90
CA LEU A 34 -25.18 17.71 -21.23
C LEU A 34 -23.78 17.60 -20.63
N ALA A 35 -23.05 18.72 -20.52
CA ALA A 35 -21.76 18.78 -19.83
C ALA A 35 -21.91 18.50 -18.33
N ASP A 36 -22.91 19.08 -17.67
CA ASP A 36 -23.20 18.81 -16.25
C ASP A 36 -23.58 17.33 -16.03
N GLN A 37 -24.41 16.78 -16.91
CA GLN A 37 -24.77 15.36 -16.88
C GLN A 37 -23.55 14.46 -17.09
N GLN A 38 -22.61 14.82 -17.96
CA GLN A 38 -21.36 14.09 -18.13
C GLN A 38 -20.59 14.01 -16.81
N GLN A 39 -20.41 15.14 -16.14
CA GLN A 39 -19.68 15.19 -14.87
C GLN A 39 -20.40 14.40 -13.78
N GLN A 40 -21.74 14.46 -13.70
CA GLN A 40 -22.50 13.62 -12.77
C GLN A 40 -22.30 12.12 -13.04
N VAL A 41 -22.28 11.70 -14.32
CA VAL A 41 -22.00 10.32 -14.71
C VAL A 41 -20.59 9.90 -14.31
N VAL A 42 -19.58 10.74 -14.53
CA VAL A 42 -18.18 10.45 -14.16
C VAL A 42 -18.02 10.29 -12.64
N MET A 43 -18.58 11.20 -11.85
CA MET A 43 -18.56 11.13 -10.37
C MET A 43 -19.25 9.87 -9.84
N THR A 44 -20.40 9.55 -10.42
CA THR A 44 -21.18 8.35 -10.07
C THR A 44 -20.40 7.08 -10.44
N ALA A 45 -19.82 7.04 -11.64
CA ALA A 45 -19.00 5.91 -12.09
C ALA A 45 -17.80 5.69 -11.17
N LEU A 46 -17.08 6.74 -10.76
CA LEU A 46 -15.96 6.62 -9.83
C LEU A 46 -16.41 6.04 -8.49
N THR A 47 -17.57 6.47 -7.99
CA THR A 47 -18.16 5.94 -6.74
C THR A 47 -18.52 4.46 -6.88
N LEU A 48 -19.14 4.06 -8.00
CA LEU A 48 -19.51 2.68 -8.28
C LEU A 48 -18.29 1.76 -8.43
N VAL A 49 -17.22 2.25 -9.07
CA VAL A 49 -15.95 1.53 -9.18
C VAL A 49 -15.35 1.29 -7.81
N HIS A 50 -15.20 2.33 -6.97
CA HIS A 50 -14.57 2.21 -5.66
C HIS A 50 -15.41 1.44 -4.63
N ARG A 51 -16.71 1.76 -4.51
CA ARG A 51 -17.58 1.20 -3.45
C ARG A 51 -18.28 -0.09 -3.87
N GLY A 52 -18.38 -0.38 -5.16
CA GLY A 52 -19.06 -1.56 -5.67
C GLY A 52 -18.09 -2.56 -6.27
N LEU A 53 -17.60 -2.26 -7.47
CA LEU A 53 -16.84 -3.22 -8.28
C LEU A 53 -15.54 -3.63 -7.61
N LEU A 54 -14.79 -2.67 -7.05
CA LEU A 54 -13.52 -2.95 -6.39
C LEU A 54 -13.75 -3.78 -5.13
N GLN A 55 -14.75 -3.44 -4.30
CA GLN A 55 -15.10 -4.23 -3.12
C GLN A 55 -15.45 -5.69 -3.46
N ILE A 56 -16.24 -5.92 -4.51
CA ILE A 56 -16.58 -7.26 -5.00
C ILE A 56 -15.31 -8.00 -5.44
N SER A 57 -14.51 -7.37 -6.29
CA SER A 57 -13.26 -7.94 -6.83
C SER A 57 -12.27 -8.33 -5.72
N THR A 58 -12.13 -7.47 -4.70
CA THR A 58 -11.23 -7.70 -3.56
C THR A 58 -11.74 -8.82 -2.65
N THR A 59 -13.05 -8.92 -2.41
CA THR A 59 -13.64 -10.03 -1.64
C THR A 59 -13.39 -11.39 -2.30
N HIS A 60 -13.40 -11.43 -3.63
CA HIS A 60 -13.09 -12.65 -4.39
C HIS A 60 -11.58 -12.87 -4.63
N ASN A 61 -10.73 -12.00 -4.09
CA ASN A 61 -9.28 -12.02 -4.26
C ASN A 61 -8.83 -11.94 -5.73
N TRP A 62 -9.59 -11.31 -6.62
CA TRP A 62 -9.24 -11.19 -8.04
C TRP A 62 -8.22 -10.08 -8.25
N TYR A 63 -6.94 -10.42 -8.38
CA TYR A 63 -5.86 -9.44 -8.53
C TYR A 63 -5.98 -8.64 -9.83
N THR A 64 -6.10 -9.35 -10.96
CA THR A 64 -6.17 -8.71 -12.29
C THR A 64 -7.38 -7.79 -12.41
N CYS A 65 -8.55 -8.25 -11.95
CA CYS A 65 -9.77 -7.44 -11.98
C CYS A 65 -9.63 -6.19 -11.09
N SER A 66 -9.09 -6.34 -9.87
CA SER A 66 -8.87 -5.21 -8.96
C SER A 66 -7.91 -4.18 -9.56
N THR A 67 -6.83 -4.65 -10.21
CA THR A 67 -5.87 -3.78 -10.91
C THR A 67 -6.50 -3.00 -12.06
N LEU A 68 -7.35 -3.66 -12.86
CA LEU A 68 -8.08 -3.01 -13.96
C LEU A 68 -9.07 -1.97 -13.45
N LEU A 69 -9.77 -2.26 -12.35
CA LEU A 69 -10.68 -1.30 -11.72
C LEU A 69 -9.95 -0.08 -11.18
N MET A 70 -8.76 -0.25 -10.60
CA MET A 70 -7.89 0.86 -10.20
C MET A 70 -7.46 1.71 -11.40
N ASN A 71 -7.14 1.09 -12.55
CA ASN A 71 -6.85 1.84 -13.78
C ASN A 71 -8.07 2.64 -14.27
N ILE A 72 -9.28 2.08 -14.18
CA ILE A 72 -10.52 2.79 -14.55
C ILE A 72 -10.72 4.01 -13.64
N SER A 73 -10.42 3.91 -12.35
CA SER A 73 -10.45 5.08 -11.45
C SER A 73 -9.51 6.18 -11.93
N GLN A 74 -8.27 5.85 -12.30
CA GLN A 74 -7.31 6.82 -12.83
C GLN A 74 -7.83 7.46 -14.14
N MET A 75 -8.42 6.66 -15.04
CA MET A 75 -9.02 7.15 -16.29
C MET A 75 -10.16 8.15 -16.04
N LEU A 76 -11.04 7.84 -15.09
CA LEU A 76 -12.16 8.69 -14.71
C LEU A 76 -11.69 10.02 -14.09
N VAL A 77 -10.68 9.97 -13.23
CA VAL A 77 -10.13 11.17 -12.57
C VAL A 77 -9.36 12.05 -13.58
N GLN A 78 -8.52 11.47 -14.43
CA GLN A 78 -7.67 12.24 -15.35
C GLN A 78 -8.35 12.61 -16.68
N GLY A 79 -9.49 12.00 -17.01
CA GLY A 79 -10.15 12.20 -18.30
C GLY A 79 -9.27 11.76 -19.46
N VAL A 80 -8.76 10.54 -19.39
CA VAL A 80 -7.89 9.93 -20.41
C VAL A 80 -8.22 8.45 -20.57
N TYR A 81 -7.87 7.86 -21.71
CA TYR A 81 -8.09 6.45 -21.97
C TYR A 81 -6.90 5.58 -21.51
N CYS A 82 -7.12 4.27 -21.30
CA CYS A 82 -6.10 3.36 -20.74
C CYS A 82 -4.86 3.16 -21.61
N TYR A 83 -4.95 3.42 -22.92
CA TYR A 83 -3.85 3.29 -23.87
C TYR A 83 -3.16 4.63 -24.17
N ASP A 84 -3.67 5.73 -23.62
CA ASP A 84 -3.08 7.04 -23.82
C ASP A 84 -1.76 7.17 -23.07
N ALA A 85 -0.87 7.99 -23.61
CA ALA A 85 0.40 8.25 -22.95
C ALA A 85 0.17 9.03 -21.64
N PRO A 86 0.82 8.63 -20.53
CA PRO A 86 0.72 9.34 -19.25
C PRO A 86 1.01 10.84 -19.34
N LEU A 87 1.87 11.25 -20.28
CA LEU A 87 2.23 12.65 -20.52
C LEU A 87 1.03 13.55 -20.87
N ILE A 88 -0.07 13.01 -21.39
CA ILE A 88 -1.31 13.74 -21.74
C ILE A 88 -2.02 14.33 -20.50
N GLN A 89 -1.62 13.92 -19.29
CA GLN A 89 -2.08 14.52 -18.04
C GLN A 89 -1.53 15.94 -17.82
N LEU A 90 -0.41 16.31 -18.46
CA LEU A 90 0.17 17.65 -18.34
C LEU A 90 -0.61 18.67 -19.17
N PRO A 91 -0.73 19.94 -18.71
CA PRO A 91 -1.37 20.99 -19.49
C PRO A 91 -0.59 21.25 -20.78
N GLY A 92 -1.32 21.61 -21.85
CA GLY A 92 -0.76 21.88 -23.18
C GLY A 92 -0.40 20.62 -23.99
N ILE A 93 -0.39 19.42 -23.40
CA ILE A 93 -0.17 18.17 -24.13
C ILE A 93 -1.51 17.65 -24.67
N THR A 94 -1.54 17.37 -25.98
CA THR A 94 -2.72 16.92 -26.72
C THR A 94 -2.40 15.63 -27.48
N TRP A 95 -3.43 14.91 -27.94
CA TRP A 95 -3.26 13.72 -28.79
C TRP A 95 -2.58 14.02 -30.14
N GLU A 96 -2.50 15.29 -30.56
CA GLU A 96 -1.82 15.69 -31.80
C GLU A 96 -0.32 15.91 -31.60
N ASN A 97 0.09 16.48 -30.46
CA ASN A 97 1.49 16.80 -30.19
C ASN A 97 2.22 15.66 -29.47
N GLN A 98 1.53 14.86 -28.64
CA GLN A 98 2.17 13.80 -27.86
C GLN A 98 2.86 12.74 -28.72
N PRO A 99 2.28 12.23 -29.83
CA PRO A 99 2.97 11.26 -30.68
C PRO A 99 4.25 11.82 -31.33
N LYS A 100 4.27 13.13 -31.65
CA LYS A 100 5.46 13.82 -32.19
C LYS A 100 6.55 13.91 -31.14
N ILE A 101 6.19 14.31 -29.91
CA ILE A 101 7.10 14.36 -28.76
C ILE A 101 7.72 12.98 -28.51
N PHE A 102 6.90 11.92 -28.51
CA PHE A 102 7.39 10.56 -28.34
C PHE A 102 8.36 10.15 -29.46
N LYS A 103 8.01 10.39 -30.73
CA LYS A 103 8.83 10.01 -31.88
C LYS A 103 10.18 10.74 -31.93
N GLU A 104 10.21 12.03 -31.62
CA GLU A 104 11.42 12.85 -31.76
C GLU A 104 12.31 12.83 -30.52
N LYS A 105 11.74 12.62 -29.33
CA LYS A 105 12.43 12.81 -28.04
C LYS A 105 12.39 11.56 -27.15
N ASN A 106 11.70 10.51 -27.58
CA ASN A 106 11.48 9.29 -26.79
C ASN A 106 10.86 9.58 -25.41
N LEU A 107 10.00 10.60 -25.34
CA LEU A 107 9.35 11.03 -24.10
C LEU A 107 7.89 10.55 -24.06
N TYR A 108 7.61 9.65 -23.14
CA TYR A 108 6.29 9.00 -22.96
C TYR A 108 5.60 9.35 -21.64
N SER A 109 6.37 9.58 -20.57
CA SER A 109 5.82 9.76 -19.22
C SER A 109 6.38 10.96 -18.47
N ASN A 110 5.62 11.45 -17.48
CA ASN A 110 6.08 12.52 -16.59
C ASN A 110 7.36 12.12 -15.83
N HIS A 111 7.48 10.84 -15.44
CA HIS A 111 8.66 10.33 -14.76
C HIS A 111 9.94 10.51 -15.59
N GLN A 112 9.87 10.31 -16.91
CA GLN A 112 11.00 10.56 -17.81
C GLN A 112 11.33 12.06 -17.89
N LEU A 113 10.30 12.91 -18.05
CA LEU A 113 10.46 14.37 -18.11
C LEU A 113 11.19 14.93 -16.87
N MET A 114 10.81 14.46 -15.68
CA MET A 114 11.38 14.93 -14.40
C MET A 114 12.80 14.43 -14.13
N ARG A 115 13.33 13.49 -14.91
CA ARG A 115 14.74 13.04 -14.83
C ARG A 115 15.67 13.81 -15.77
N MET A 116 15.11 14.55 -16.72
CA MET A 116 15.87 15.36 -17.69
C MET A 116 16.31 16.68 -17.07
N THR A 117 17.38 17.27 -17.59
CA THR A 117 17.81 18.62 -17.21
C THR A 117 16.84 19.69 -17.73
N ALA A 118 16.83 20.89 -17.13
CA ALA A 118 15.91 21.97 -17.55
C ALA A 118 16.04 22.33 -19.05
N GLY A 119 17.26 22.32 -19.59
CA GLY A 119 17.50 22.55 -21.02
C GLY A 119 16.95 21.44 -21.92
N GLU A 120 17.05 20.18 -21.48
CA GLU A 120 16.48 19.04 -22.18
C GLU A 120 14.96 19.02 -22.10
N GLN A 121 14.37 19.38 -20.96
CA GLN A 121 12.92 19.53 -20.79
C GLN A 121 12.36 20.54 -21.79
N ARG A 122 13.02 21.70 -21.92
CA ARG A 122 12.63 22.74 -22.89
C ARG A 122 12.72 22.25 -24.33
N LYS A 123 13.78 21.51 -24.67
CA LYS A 123 13.93 20.89 -25.99
C LYS A 123 12.91 19.79 -26.25
N ALA A 124 12.50 19.05 -25.22
CA ALA A 124 11.54 17.95 -25.34
C ALA A 124 10.12 18.45 -25.58
N LEU A 125 9.77 19.57 -24.94
CA LEU A 125 8.47 20.23 -25.04
C LEU A 125 8.52 21.49 -25.92
N SER A 126 9.36 21.48 -26.97
CA SER A 126 9.56 22.64 -27.86
C SER A 126 8.32 23.06 -28.65
N LEU A 127 7.30 22.19 -28.72
CA LEU A 127 6.01 22.47 -29.34
C LEU A 127 5.11 23.37 -28.47
N LEU A 128 5.44 23.54 -27.18
CA LEU A 128 4.69 24.40 -26.26
C LEU A 128 5.25 25.83 -26.28
N ASN A 129 4.36 26.81 -26.11
CA ASN A 129 4.79 28.19 -25.88
C ASN A 129 5.41 28.34 -24.48
N ASP A 130 6.06 29.49 -24.20
CA ASP A 130 6.74 29.73 -22.92
C ASP A 130 5.81 29.54 -21.71
N LYS A 131 4.61 30.11 -21.77
CA LYS A 131 3.64 30.06 -20.68
C LYS A 131 3.12 28.63 -20.44
N GLN A 132 2.76 27.92 -21.50
CA GLN A 132 2.30 26.53 -21.44
C GLN A 132 3.39 25.59 -20.94
N PHE A 133 4.64 25.83 -21.33
CA PHE A 133 5.78 25.08 -20.84
C PHE A 133 5.96 25.28 -19.34
N ASP A 134 5.93 26.53 -18.86
CA ASP A 134 6.08 26.83 -17.44
C ASP A 134 4.95 26.19 -16.63
N GLU A 135 3.69 26.32 -17.07
CA GLU A 135 2.53 25.66 -16.46
C GLU A 135 2.69 24.13 -16.43
N ALA A 136 3.12 23.52 -17.55
CA ALA A 136 3.34 22.08 -17.63
C ALA A 136 4.43 21.59 -16.67
N ILE A 137 5.54 22.33 -16.55
CA ILE A 137 6.63 21.98 -15.65
C ILE A 137 6.23 22.18 -14.18
N GLN A 138 5.44 23.22 -13.86
CA GLN A 138 4.93 23.40 -12.50
C GLN A 138 4.01 22.24 -12.11
N VAL A 139 3.05 21.88 -12.95
CA VAL A 139 2.18 20.73 -12.71
C VAL A 139 2.99 19.43 -12.61
N ALA A 140 3.92 19.19 -13.54
CA ALA A 140 4.76 18.01 -13.55
C ALA A 140 5.53 17.77 -12.24
N LYS A 141 5.98 18.86 -11.58
CA LYS A 141 6.65 18.82 -10.28
C LYS A 141 5.72 18.45 -9.12
N THR A 142 4.43 18.78 -9.22
CA THR A 142 3.43 18.47 -8.17
C THR A 142 2.94 17.02 -8.23
N ILE A 143 3.02 16.39 -9.40
CA ILE A 143 2.61 14.99 -9.59
C ILE A 143 3.51 14.09 -8.73
N PRO A 144 2.97 13.29 -7.78
CA PRO A 144 3.81 12.56 -6.82
C PRO A 144 4.60 11.43 -7.47
N ARG A 145 5.92 11.38 -7.23
CA ARG A 145 6.82 10.30 -7.63
C ARG A 145 6.96 9.31 -6.47
N LEU A 146 6.17 8.25 -6.53
CA LEU A 146 6.19 7.17 -5.56
C LEU A 146 7.43 6.28 -5.74
N GLU A 147 8.05 5.91 -4.63
CA GLU A 147 9.14 4.94 -4.56
C GLU A 147 8.88 3.98 -3.38
N ILE A 148 9.19 2.69 -3.57
CA ILE A 148 9.21 1.71 -2.47
C ILE A 148 10.57 1.81 -1.80
N ALA A 149 10.60 2.29 -0.55
CA ALA A 149 11.82 2.50 0.20
C ALA A 149 12.32 1.20 0.85
N ARG A 150 11.40 0.40 1.41
CA ARG A 150 11.73 -0.90 2.03
C ARG A 150 10.58 -1.88 1.94
N VAL A 151 10.91 -3.14 1.74
CA VAL A 151 9.99 -4.28 1.84
C VAL A 151 10.65 -5.33 2.72
N LEU A 152 9.98 -5.73 3.79
CA LEU A 152 10.44 -6.76 4.71
C LEU A 152 9.33 -7.79 4.92
N LEU A 153 9.69 -9.06 4.83
CA LEU A 153 8.85 -10.19 5.19
C LEU A 153 9.49 -10.88 6.38
N THR A 154 8.78 -10.94 7.51
CA THR A 154 9.30 -11.52 8.75
C THR A 154 8.21 -12.26 9.52
N VAL A 155 8.61 -13.15 10.42
CA VAL A 155 7.72 -13.74 11.42
C VAL A 155 8.17 -13.21 12.77
N VAL A 156 7.23 -12.70 13.56
CA VAL A 156 7.56 -12.14 14.88
C VAL A 156 8.11 -13.25 15.76
N GLY A 157 9.30 -13.04 16.33
CA GLY A 157 10.01 -14.02 17.18
C GLY A 157 10.88 -15.04 16.42
N ASP A 158 10.68 -15.23 15.12
CA ASP A 158 11.40 -16.24 14.34
C ASP A 158 12.35 -15.62 13.31
N LYS A 159 13.52 -16.23 13.12
CA LYS A 159 14.50 -15.79 12.10
C LYS A 159 14.15 -16.20 10.67
N ALA A 160 13.28 -17.18 10.49
CA ALA A 160 12.89 -17.65 9.17
C ALA A 160 11.40 -17.98 9.09
N ILE A 161 10.87 -17.88 7.88
CA ILE A 161 9.45 -18.11 7.60
C ILE A 161 9.21 -19.61 7.51
N THR A 162 8.43 -20.14 8.45
CA THR A 162 8.06 -21.56 8.49
C THR A 162 6.68 -21.81 7.88
N PRO A 163 6.35 -23.04 7.45
CA PRO A 163 5.05 -23.37 6.89
C PRO A 163 3.91 -22.98 7.84
N ALA A 164 2.83 -22.41 7.29
CA ALA A 164 1.63 -21.99 8.02
C ALA A 164 1.85 -20.93 9.12
N SER A 165 3.05 -20.35 9.26
CA SER A 165 3.32 -19.22 10.15
C SER A 165 2.59 -17.95 9.72
N ILE A 166 2.40 -17.02 10.66
CA ILE A 166 1.86 -15.69 10.36
C ILE A 166 3.00 -14.77 9.96
N VAL A 167 3.07 -14.46 8.66
CA VAL A 167 4.08 -13.57 8.08
C VAL A 167 3.59 -12.14 8.17
N THR A 168 4.45 -11.27 8.68
CA THR A 168 4.28 -9.83 8.68
C THR A 168 5.05 -9.22 7.50
N LEU A 169 4.31 -8.60 6.59
CA LEU A 169 4.83 -7.80 5.49
C LEU A 169 4.86 -6.33 5.92
N ILE A 170 6.04 -5.75 5.99
CA ILE A 170 6.27 -4.33 6.26
C ILE A 170 6.73 -3.66 4.97
N VAL A 171 5.95 -2.67 4.51
CA VAL A 171 6.26 -1.90 3.30
C VAL A 171 6.39 -0.43 3.68
N LYS A 172 7.57 0.15 3.45
CA LYS A 172 7.78 1.59 3.52
C LYS A 172 7.73 2.18 2.13
N VAL A 173 6.88 3.18 1.94
CA VAL A 173 6.71 3.92 0.69
C VAL A 173 7.06 5.39 0.91
N ARG A 174 7.60 6.05 -0.12
CA ARG A 174 7.93 7.47 -0.07
C ARG A 174 7.51 8.20 -1.35
N ILE A 175 7.23 9.49 -1.21
CA ILE A 175 7.08 10.43 -2.31
C ILE A 175 8.39 11.20 -2.44
N ALA A 176 9.15 10.94 -3.50
CA ALA A 176 10.50 11.47 -3.65
C ALA A 176 10.55 12.98 -3.93
N ASN A 177 9.49 13.53 -4.53
CA ASN A 177 9.31 14.97 -4.79
C ASN A 177 8.37 15.64 -3.77
N ALA A 178 8.22 15.09 -2.57
CA ALA A 178 7.43 15.72 -1.53
C ALA A 178 8.00 17.12 -1.20
N PRO A 179 7.14 18.17 -1.13
CA PRO A 179 7.59 19.56 -0.97
C PRO A 179 8.33 19.80 0.35
N ASN A 180 8.07 18.97 1.37
CA ASN A 180 8.83 18.93 2.61
C ASN A 180 9.13 17.46 2.95
N LYS A 181 10.39 17.13 3.24
CA LYS A 181 10.72 15.91 4.01
C LYS A 181 10.24 16.14 5.45
N ILE A 182 8.93 16.04 5.67
CA ILE A 182 8.40 15.91 7.02
C ILE A 182 8.80 14.51 7.45
N VAL A 183 9.98 14.41 8.06
CA VAL A 183 10.31 13.28 8.92
C VAL A 183 9.31 13.37 10.06
N PRO A 184 8.48 12.35 10.32
CA PRO A 184 7.68 12.30 11.52
C PRO A 184 8.63 12.17 12.72
N ARG A 185 9.26 13.26 13.14
CA ARG A 185 9.88 13.33 14.46
C ARG A 185 8.74 13.49 15.46
N GLY A 186 8.14 12.36 15.83
CA GLY A 186 7.41 12.28 17.08
C GLY A 186 8.32 12.79 18.20
N LYS A 187 7.82 13.71 19.03
CA LYS A 187 8.55 14.16 20.22
C LYS A 187 8.67 12.96 21.17
N GLY A 188 9.91 12.55 21.45
CA GLY A 188 10.24 11.55 22.46
C GLY A 188 10.40 10.14 21.89
N VAL A 189 11.62 9.61 22.03
CA VAL A 189 12.12 8.30 21.55
C VAL A 189 12.41 8.26 20.05
N ALA A 190 13.71 8.31 19.73
CA ALA A 190 14.24 7.96 18.41
C ALA A 190 14.06 6.45 18.21
N VAL A 191 12.86 6.03 17.84
CA VAL A 191 12.68 4.68 17.29
C VAL A 191 13.34 4.69 15.92
N ALA A 192 14.26 3.74 15.71
CA ALA A 192 14.97 3.56 14.45
C ALA A 192 13.95 3.53 13.30
N ASP A 193 14.28 4.21 12.20
CA ASP A 193 13.49 4.05 11.00
C ASP A 193 13.50 2.57 10.62
N ILE A 194 12.41 2.05 10.05
CA ILE A 194 12.42 0.65 9.61
C ILE A 194 13.55 0.40 8.63
N GLU A 195 14.02 1.42 7.89
CA GLU A 195 15.21 1.36 7.04
C GLU A 195 16.52 1.04 7.78
N ASP A 196 16.65 1.46 9.04
CA ASP A 196 17.86 1.30 9.85
C ASP A 196 17.90 -0.03 10.64
N ILE A 197 16.77 -0.73 10.73
CA ILE A 197 16.65 -2.00 11.45
C ILE A 197 17.24 -3.13 10.60
N SER A 198 18.09 -3.99 11.14
CA SER A 198 18.59 -5.17 10.41
C SER A 198 17.48 -6.20 10.23
N ASP A 199 17.44 -6.90 9.09
CA ASP A 199 16.49 -8.00 8.85
C ASP A 199 16.66 -9.16 9.84
N GLU A 200 17.84 -9.29 10.46
CA GLU A 200 18.16 -10.32 11.45
C GLU A 200 17.75 -9.94 12.89
N ASP A 201 17.45 -8.66 13.15
CA ASP A 201 17.10 -8.16 14.48
C ASP A 201 15.59 -8.30 14.74
N THR A 202 15.18 -9.53 15.04
CA THR A 202 13.77 -9.88 15.27
C THR A 202 13.14 -9.08 16.41
N ALA A 203 13.91 -8.76 17.46
CA ALA A 203 13.44 -7.99 18.61
C ALA A 203 13.17 -6.53 18.23
N ALA A 204 14.05 -5.89 17.47
CA ALA A 204 13.81 -4.52 16.99
C ALA A 204 12.59 -4.44 16.06
N ILE A 205 12.41 -5.43 15.18
CA ILE A 205 11.26 -5.49 14.28
C ILE A 205 9.95 -5.70 15.06
N GLU A 206 9.95 -6.58 16.06
CA GLU A 206 8.79 -6.80 16.94
C GLU A 206 8.39 -5.52 17.67
N ASN A 207 9.36 -4.82 18.28
CA ASN A 207 9.14 -3.53 18.94
C ASN A 207 8.58 -2.49 17.95
N PHE A 208 9.12 -2.42 16.73
CA PHE A 208 8.62 -1.53 15.69
C PHE A 208 7.15 -1.80 15.35
N VAL A 209 6.77 -3.07 15.15
CA VAL A 209 5.39 -3.45 14.82
C VAL A 209 4.43 -3.16 15.97
N ALA A 210 4.85 -3.43 17.21
CA ALA A 210 4.06 -3.15 18.41
C ALA A 210 3.80 -1.64 18.60
N ASP A 211 4.82 -0.80 18.37
CA ASP A 211 4.70 0.65 18.46
C ASP A 211 3.95 1.26 17.27
N PHE A 212 4.04 0.65 16.08
CA PHE A 212 3.35 1.11 14.88
C PHE A 212 1.84 1.17 15.08
N GLY A 213 1.23 0.13 15.67
CA GLY A 213 -0.21 0.08 15.92
C GLY A 213 -0.74 1.21 16.84
N LYS A 214 0.12 1.78 17.70
CA LYS A 214 -0.22 2.94 18.54
C LYS A 214 -0.13 4.25 17.74
N ARG A 215 0.93 4.43 16.96
CA ARG A 215 1.22 5.65 16.18
C ARG A 215 0.28 5.87 14.99
N GLU A 216 -0.21 4.79 14.39
CA GLU A 216 -1.11 4.87 13.23
C GLU A 216 -2.38 5.67 13.55
N LYS A 217 -2.86 5.61 14.80
CA LYS A 217 -4.06 6.33 15.23
C LYS A 217 -3.86 7.84 15.40
N GLU A 218 -2.62 8.29 15.56
CA GLU A 218 -2.30 9.68 15.91
C GLU A 218 -1.88 10.55 14.71
N THR A 219 -1.52 9.94 13.58
CA THR A 219 -0.83 10.65 12.47
C THR A 219 -1.66 10.72 11.19
N LYS A 220 -2.89 11.25 11.25
CA LYS A 220 -3.68 11.50 10.03
C LYS A 220 -3.30 12.83 9.41
N GLN A 221 -2.53 12.78 8.33
CA GLN A 221 -2.23 13.94 7.50
C GLN A 221 -3.14 13.94 6.26
N THR A 222 -3.49 15.13 5.77
CA THR A 222 -4.22 15.27 4.51
C THR A 222 -3.23 15.19 3.36
N PRO A 223 -3.39 14.26 2.41
CA PRO A 223 -2.53 14.16 1.24
C PRO A 223 -2.77 15.36 0.30
N PRO A 224 -1.84 15.66 -0.62
CA PRO A 224 -2.03 16.74 -1.58
C PRO A 224 -3.23 16.49 -2.49
N GLU A 225 -3.89 17.57 -2.90
CA GLU A 225 -4.94 17.52 -3.92
C GLU A 225 -4.35 17.11 -5.27
N ALA A 226 -5.01 16.18 -5.95
CA ALA A 226 -4.60 15.71 -7.26
C ALA A 226 -4.93 16.77 -8.32
N TYR A 227 -3.98 17.00 -9.22
CA TYR A 227 -4.22 17.78 -10.43
C TYR A 227 -5.09 16.96 -11.40
N CYS A 228 -6.39 17.27 -11.45
CA CYS A 228 -7.37 16.58 -12.29
C CYS A 228 -8.35 17.59 -12.95
N PRO A 229 -7.91 18.38 -13.94
CA PRO A 229 -8.69 19.50 -14.48
C PRO A 229 -9.97 19.09 -15.23
N TYR A 230 -10.12 17.82 -15.59
CA TYR A 230 -11.29 17.30 -16.31
C TYR A 230 -12.36 16.70 -15.39
N PHE A 231 -12.08 16.63 -14.08
CA PHE A 231 -12.97 16.08 -13.08
C PHE A 231 -13.58 17.22 -12.25
N ALA A 232 -14.91 17.34 -12.26
CA ALA A 232 -15.59 18.44 -11.56
C ALA A 232 -15.48 18.39 -10.02
N GLY A 233 -15.13 17.22 -9.46
CA GLY A 233 -14.96 17.05 -8.02
C GLY A 233 -13.57 17.46 -7.54
N ARG A 234 -13.46 17.72 -6.23
CA ARG A 234 -12.15 17.78 -5.57
C ARG A 234 -11.68 16.36 -5.28
N LYS A 235 -10.41 16.07 -5.55
CA LYS A 235 -9.86 14.73 -5.37
C LYS A 235 -8.49 14.78 -4.71
N ASP A 236 -8.41 14.23 -3.51
CA ASP A 236 -7.14 14.03 -2.81
C ASP A 236 -6.35 12.87 -3.43
N SER A 237 -5.02 12.98 -3.53
CA SER A 237 -4.17 11.91 -4.07
C SER A 237 -4.12 10.73 -3.09
N GLN A 238 -4.55 9.55 -3.55
CA GLN A 238 -4.53 8.34 -2.73
C GLN A 238 -3.94 7.17 -3.51
N TRP A 239 -3.58 6.13 -2.78
CA TRP A 239 -2.86 4.98 -3.30
C TRP A 239 -3.47 3.68 -2.84
N TRP A 240 -3.36 2.65 -3.66
CA TRP A 240 -3.75 1.29 -3.35
C TRP A 240 -2.51 0.41 -3.32
N LEU A 241 -2.21 -0.17 -2.16
CA LEU A 241 -1.20 -1.19 -2.01
C LEU A 241 -1.87 -2.56 -2.16
N SER A 242 -1.42 -3.34 -3.14
CA SER A 242 -1.86 -4.71 -3.38
C SER A 242 -0.69 -5.66 -3.26
N PHE A 243 -0.90 -6.79 -2.58
CA PHE A 243 0.06 -7.88 -2.48
C PHE A 243 -0.58 -9.15 -3.01
N ALA A 244 -0.01 -9.72 -4.08
CA ALA A 244 -0.64 -10.78 -4.85
C ALA A 244 0.35 -11.87 -5.27
N ASN A 245 -0.15 -13.11 -5.38
CA ASN A 245 0.57 -14.17 -6.06
C ASN A 245 0.26 -14.08 -7.56
N TYR A 246 1.25 -13.68 -8.35
CA TYR A 246 1.10 -13.47 -9.79
C TYR A 246 0.74 -14.74 -10.55
N GLN A 247 1.33 -15.89 -10.18
CA GLN A 247 1.08 -17.16 -10.85
C GLN A 247 -0.38 -17.61 -10.71
N SER A 248 -0.97 -17.37 -9.53
CA SER A 248 -2.37 -17.71 -9.27
C SER A 248 -3.36 -16.63 -9.69
N GLY A 249 -2.89 -15.41 -9.98
CA GLY A 249 -3.74 -14.24 -10.21
C GLY A 249 -4.59 -13.83 -9.00
N LYS A 250 -4.20 -14.26 -7.78
CA LYS A 250 -4.95 -14.01 -6.54
C LYS A 250 -4.26 -13.00 -5.64
N LEU A 251 -5.07 -12.15 -5.02
CA LEU A 251 -4.65 -11.32 -3.90
C LEU A 251 -4.34 -12.21 -2.69
N VAL A 252 -3.22 -11.94 -2.01
CA VAL A 252 -2.83 -12.61 -0.75
C VAL A 252 -3.60 -12.01 0.41
N VAL A 253 -3.74 -10.69 0.40
CA VAL A 253 -4.54 -9.91 1.35
C VAL A 253 -5.39 -8.89 0.58
N PRO A 254 -6.52 -8.44 1.14
CA PRO A 254 -7.27 -7.33 0.58
C PRO A 254 -6.37 -6.09 0.38
N PRO A 255 -6.46 -5.39 -0.76
CA PRO A 255 -5.68 -4.18 -1.00
C PRO A 255 -5.93 -3.12 0.07
N VAL A 256 -4.85 -2.47 0.50
CA VAL A 256 -4.89 -1.40 1.49
C VAL A 256 -4.93 -0.04 0.79
N ARG A 257 -5.91 0.77 1.18
CA ARG A 257 -6.02 2.16 0.74
C ARG A 257 -5.17 3.06 1.62
N ILE A 258 -4.20 3.73 1.03
CA ILE A 258 -3.35 4.73 1.68
C ILE A 258 -3.90 6.10 1.32
N SER A 259 -4.59 6.74 2.26
CA SER A 259 -5.27 8.03 2.06
C SER A 259 -4.59 9.20 2.75
N ASP A 260 -3.42 9.01 3.35
CA ASP A 260 -2.71 9.98 4.18
C ASP A 260 -1.20 10.08 3.83
N LEU A 261 -0.83 9.66 2.61
CA LEU A 261 0.55 9.72 2.13
C LEU A 261 0.93 11.15 1.70
N VAL A 262 1.84 11.77 2.46
CA VAL A 262 2.42 13.10 2.16
C VAL A 262 3.90 12.98 1.77
N SER A 263 4.73 12.47 2.68
CA SER A 263 6.17 12.27 2.47
C SER A 263 6.51 10.78 2.44
N GLU A 264 6.25 10.08 3.54
CA GLU A 264 6.55 8.67 3.73
C GLU A 264 5.42 8.00 4.50
N ARG A 265 5.20 6.72 4.22
CA ARG A 265 4.24 5.91 4.96
C ARG A 265 4.76 4.49 5.10
N VAL A 266 4.52 3.90 6.27
CA VAL A 266 4.71 2.47 6.49
C VAL A 266 3.34 1.81 6.52
N VAL A 267 3.24 0.66 5.86
CA VAL A 267 2.07 -0.21 5.88
C VAL A 267 2.52 -1.58 6.36
N VAL A 268 1.83 -2.09 7.38
CA VAL A 268 2.09 -3.42 7.97
C VAL A 268 0.90 -4.31 7.67
N LEU A 269 1.15 -5.49 7.11
CA LEU A 269 0.14 -6.47 6.72
C LEU A 269 0.52 -7.83 7.28
N GLN A 270 -0.47 -8.64 7.63
CA GLN A 270 -0.25 -10.00 8.10
C GLN A 270 -1.02 -11.00 7.23
N PHE A 271 -0.38 -12.11 6.92
CA PHE A 271 -0.98 -13.21 6.18
C PHE A 271 -0.35 -14.55 6.57
N GLN A 272 -1.03 -15.65 6.26
CA GLN A 272 -0.52 -16.98 6.55
C GLN A 272 0.43 -17.46 5.44
N ALA A 273 1.61 -17.94 5.83
CA ALA A 273 2.55 -18.57 4.91
C ALA A 273 1.92 -19.84 4.28
N PRO A 274 2.20 -20.12 3.01
CA PRO A 274 1.82 -21.38 2.39
C PRO A 274 2.37 -22.61 3.16
N PRO A 275 1.68 -23.76 3.10
CA PRO A 275 2.08 -24.96 3.84
C PRO A 275 3.25 -25.71 3.19
N GLN A 276 3.56 -25.45 1.92
CA GLN A 276 4.63 -26.15 1.22
C GLN A 276 5.94 -25.38 1.37
N LYS A 277 7.02 -26.15 1.57
CA LYS A 277 8.39 -25.64 1.60
C LYS A 277 8.83 -25.31 0.19
N GLU A 278 8.70 -24.05 -0.20
CA GLU A 278 9.09 -23.55 -1.50
C GLU A 278 9.44 -22.06 -1.43
N THR A 279 10.11 -21.56 -2.48
CA THR A 279 10.26 -20.13 -2.70
C THR A 279 9.08 -19.61 -3.51
N TYR A 280 8.27 -18.76 -2.88
CA TYR A 280 7.13 -18.09 -3.49
C TYR A 280 7.53 -16.72 -4.04
N ARG A 281 6.98 -16.40 -5.21
CA ARG A 281 7.13 -15.07 -5.84
C ARG A 281 5.82 -14.32 -5.76
N PHE A 282 5.88 -13.14 -5.15
CA PHE A 282 4.75 -12.24 -5.01
C PHE A 282 4.99 -10.96 -5.78
N HIS A 283 3.92 -10.31 -6.21
CA HIS A 283 3.96 -8.96 -6.75
C HIS A 283 3.39 -8.01 -5.70
N LEU A 284 4.22 -7.08 -5.25
CA LEU A 284 3.81 -5.90 -4.52
C LEU A 284 3.56 -4.79 -5.53
N SER A 285 2.33 -4.31 -5.64
CA SER A 285 1.98 -3.19 -6.51
C SER A 285 1.35 -2.06 -5.72
N ILE A 286 1.79 -0.84 -5.99
CA ILE A 286 1.21 0.37 -5.44
C ILE A 286 0.72 1.21 -6.60
N LYS A 287 -0.60 1.38 -6.67
CA LYS A 287 -1.26 2.10 -7.76
C LYS A 287 -1.85 3.39 -7.26
N SER A 288 -1.65 4.48 -8.00
CA SER A 288 -2.35 5.72 -7.74
C SER A 288 -3.84 5.52 -8.05
N ASP A 289 -4.72 6.20 -7.34
CA ASP A 289 -6.12 6.27 -7.74
C ASP A 289 -6.45 7.48 -8.63
N SER A 290 -5.46 8.36 -8.82
CA SER A 290 -5.65 9.68 -9.44
C SER A 290 -4.71 9.96 -10.61
N TYR A 291 -3.56 9.29 -10.72
CA TYR A 291 -2.58 9.53 -11.78
C TYR A 291 -2.27 8.26 -12.56
N ILE A 292 -2.06 8.38 -13.87
CA ILE A 292 -1.63 7.27 -14.73
C ILE A 292 -0.12 7.29 -14.91
N GLY A 293 0.52 6.12 -14.91
CA GLY A 293 1.96 5.99 -15.18
C GLY A 293 2.86 6.31 -13.98
N ASN A 294 2.27 6.45 -12.79
CA ASN A 294 2.96 6.69 -11.52
C ASN A 294 2.95 5.47 -10.59
N ASP A 295 2.44 4.34 -11.09
CA ASP A 295 2.34 3.11 -10.34
C ASP A 295 3.71 2.44 -10.23
N VAL A 296 3.95 1.80 -9.09
CA VAL A 296 5.18 1.03 -8.84
C VAL A 296 4.81 -0.43 -8.63
N MET A 297 5.60 -1.32 -9.21
CA MET A 297 5.49 -2.76 -9.00
C MET A 297 6.87 -3.34 -8.73
N GLN A 298 6.95 -4.19 -7.71
CA GLN A 298 8.16 -4.89 -7.30
C GLN A 298 7.84 -6.37 -7.08
N GLU A 299 8.67 -7.24 -7.66
CA GLU A 299 8.66 -8.67 -7.35
C GLU A 299 9.33 -8.89 -5.99
N VAL A 300 8.67 -9.64 -5.11
CA VAL A 300 9.12 -9.96 -3.76
C VAL A 300 9.19 -11.47 -3.63
N GLN A 301 10.32 -11.99 -3.20
CA GLN A 301 10.53 -13.42 -3.01
C GLN A 301 10.43 -13.77 -1.52
N MET A 302 9.78 -14.89 -1.23
CA MET A 302 9.61 -15.41 0.12
C MET A 302 9.96 -16.89 0.13
N THR A 303 10.98 -17.28 0.88
CA THR A 303 11.36 -18.69 1.01
C THR A 303 10.81 -19.25 2.31
N VAL A 304 9.96 -20.27 2.17
CA VAL A 304 9.46 -21.02 3.32
C VAL A 304 10.43 -22.16 3.61
N VAL A 305 10.98 -22.20 4.82
CA VAL A 305 11.95 -23.21 5.26
C VAL A 305 11.38 -24.06 6.38
N ASP A 306 11.90 -25.27 6.54
CA ASP A 306 11.46 -26.15 7.63
C ASP A 306 11.96 -25.61 8.97
N ARG A 307 11.17 -25.78 10.04
CA ARG A 307 11.51 -25.37 11.40
C ARG A 307 12.82 -26.00 11.87
N SER A 308 13.13 -27.21 11.39
CA SER A 308 14.37 -27.93 11.67
C SER A 308 15.64 -27.23 11.17
N THR A 309 15.52 -26.28 10.25
CA THR A 309 16.65 -25.53 9.68
C THR A 309 16.94 -24.21 10.39
N LEU A 310 16.13 -23.85 11.40
CA LEU A 310 16.38 -22.68 12.23
C LEU A 310 17.57 -22.92 13.17
N PRO A 311 18.42 -21.91 13.41
CA PRO A 311 19.41 -21.99 14.48
C PRO A 311 18.72 -22.27 15.80
N SER A 312 19.27 -23.17 16.63
CA SER A 312 18.78 -23.41 17.99
C SER A 312 18.70 -22.08 18.74
N GLU A 313 17.55 -21.79 19.36
CA GLU A 313 17.41 -20.65 20.26
C GLU A 313 18.54 -20.70 21.30
N PRO A 314 19.17 -19.57 21.63
CA PRO A 314 20.08 -19.54 22.77
C PRO A 314 19.27 -20.02 23.98
N ALA A 315 19.77 -21.03 24.69
CA ALA A 315 19.14 -21.51 25.89
C ALA A 315 18.87 -20.30 26.79
N ILE A 316 17.59 -20.04 27.08
CA ILE A 316 17.24 -19.14 28.18
C ILE A 316 17.85 -19.81 29.39
N VAL A 317 18.96 -19.24 29.89
CA VAL A 317 19.48 -19.62 31.18
C VAL A 317 18.41 -19.12 32.13
N ASP A 318 17.54 -20.02 32.58
CA ASP A 318 16.67 -19.79 33.72
C ASP A 318 17.59 -19.54 34.90
N ASP A 319 18.03 -18.30 35.06
CA ASP A 319 18.60 -17.79 36.30
C ASP A 319 17.43 -17.49 37.26
N ILE A 320 16.52 -18.46 37.40
CA ILE A 320 15.79 -18.64 38.63
C ILE A 320 16.84 -19.22 39.57
N SER A 321 17.60 -18.32 40.16
CA SER A 321 18.52 -18.64 41.24
C SER A 321 17.71 -19.45 42.25
N GLU A 322 18.09 -20.71 42.48
CA GLU A 322 17.58 -21.46 43.62
C GLU A 322 17.77 -20.55 44.84
N PRO A 323 16.72 -20.26 45.63
CA PRO A 323 16.87 -19.33 46.74
C PRO A 323 17.98 -19.88 47.63
N GLU A 324 19.07 -19.12 47.76
CA GLU A 324 20.19 -19.47 48.62
C GLU A 324 19.63 -19.89 50.00
N GLU A 325 20.18 -20.95 50.59
CA GLU A 325 19.66 -21.59 51.81
C GLU A 325 19.55 -20.64 53.03
N ASP A 326 20.12 -19.43 52.93
CA ASP A 326 20.03 -18.35 53.92
C ASP A 326 18.91 -17.31 53.66
N SER A 327 18.11 -17.51 52.60
CA SER A 327 16.94 -16.66 52.31
C SER A 327 15.88 -16.79 53.42
N ILE A 328 15.23 -15.66 53.75
CA ILE A 328 14.10 -15.61 54.70
C ILE A 328 13.04 -16.67 54.39
N ALA A 329 12.87 -17.03 53.11
CA ALA A 329 11.96 -18.08 52.67
C ALA A 329 12.36 -19.49 53.15
N ALA A 330 13.66 -19.81 53.17
CA ALA A 330 14.19 -21.09 53.67
C ALA A 330 14.07 -21.20 55.20
N GLN A 331 14.33 -20.10 55.92
CA GLN A 331 14.11 -20.05 57.37
C GLN A 331 12.62 -20.21 57.74
N MET A 332 11.71 -19.63 56.95
CA MET A 332 10.26 -19.78 57.16
C MET A 332 9.78 -21.21 56.86
N ALA A 333 10.39 -21.91 55.90
CA ALA A 333 10.10 -23.31 55.62
C ALA A 333 10.60 -24.26 56.73
N GLN A 334 11.79 -24.04 57.29
CA GLN A 334 12.29 -24.78 58.45
C GLN A 334 11.42 -24.58 59.71
N LEU A 335 10.94 -23.34 59.94
CA LEU A 335 10.03 -23.05 61.05
C LEU A 335 8.66 -23.73 60.90
N ARG A 336 8.15 -23.87 59.67
CA ARG A 336 6.94 -24.66 59.40
C ARG A 336 7.16 -26.15 59.59
N GLY A 337 8.34 -26.68 59.23
CA GLY A 337 8.69 -28.10 59.44
C GLY A 337 8.78 -28.50 60.91
N GLN A 338 9.21 -27.61 61.80
CA GLN A 338 9.32 -27.91 63.23
C GLN A 338 7.98 -27.87 63.99
N GLN A 339 6.97 -27.14 63.51
CA GLN A 339 5.64 -27.13 64.15
C GLN A 339 4.79 -28.38 63.85
N ALA A 340 5.15 -29.17 62.83
CA ALA A 340 4.41 -30.39 62.47
C ALA A 340 4.77 -31.63 63.32
N GLY A 341 5.77 -31.53 64.21
CA GLY A 341 6.26 -32.66 65.01
C GLY A 341 5.53 -32.95 66.32
N ALA A 342 4.51 -32.16 66.70
CA ALA A 342 3.85 -32.30 67.99
C ALA A 342 2.32 -32.34 67.88
N ARG A 343 1.78 -33.45 67.36
CA ARG A 343 0.54 -34.07 67.86
C ARG A 343 0.36 -35.46 67.23
N ARG A 344 0.70 -36.46 68.04
CA ARG A 344 0.41 -37.88 67.87
C ARG A 344 -0.82 -38.17 68.72
N GLY A 345 -1.80 -38.90 68.20
CA GLY A 345 -2.87 -39.50 69.01
C GLY A 345 -4.20 -39.58 68.27
N ASP A 346 -4.45 -40.76 67.72
CA ASP A 346 -5.72 -41.51 67.64
C ASP A 346 -7.01 -40.78 67.26
N ASP A 347 -7.65 -41.22 66.18
CA ASP A 347 -8.86 -42.05 66.30
C ASP A 347 -9.29 -42.65 64.96
N GLU A 348 -9.62 -43.94 65.01
CA GLU A 348 -10.32 -44.74 64.00
C GLU A 348 -11.74 -44.20 63.75
N SER A 349 -12.27 -44.33 62.53
CA SER A 349 -13.62 -44.90 62.27
C SER A 349 -14.04 -44.74 60.80
N SER A 350 -14.72 -45.78 60.33
CA SER A 350 -15.28 -46.08 59.01
C SER A 350 -16.39 -45.16 58.49
N ASP A 351 -16.62 -45.19 57.18
CA ASP A 351 -17.84 -45.68 56.48
C ASP A 351 -17.80 -45.13 55.03
N GLU A 352 -17.70 -45.97 53.97
CA GLU A 352 -18.81 -46.60 53.20
C GLU A 352 -19.92 -45.57 52.85
N ASP A 353 -20.27 -45.26 51.60
CA ASP A 353 -20.34 -46.03 50.34
C ASP A 353 -19.87 -45.23 49.10
#